data_AF-A0A925HKP7-F1
#
_entry.id   AF-A0A925HKP7-F1
#
_cell.length_a   1.000
_cell.length_b   1.000
_cell.length_c   1.000
_cell.angle_alpha   90.00
_cell.angle_beta   90.00
_cell.angle_gamma   90.00
#
_symmetry.space_group_name_H-M   'P 1'
#
loop_
_entity.id
_entity.type
_entity.pdbx_description
1 polymer ?
#
loop_
_entity_poly.entity_id
_entity_poly.type
_entity_poly.pdbx_seq_one_letter_code
_entity_poly.pdbx_strand_id
1 'polypeptide(L)'
;MDEAPKSPEAAPTPPTSVSKIPKYWWGIAAAFLVVVLAGSTSAYYFSKNSPPSILETSRASSTVPWIPLSQTNSIFFEKERKVYVLVEQTWEEEIVNADPLTFVVPDENIGGRRLAYMYAKDKNNVYYRSIISGEVRVIPEADLISFQAVAGQDDFTAQDKNHRYLADWIICEDVTKKTCEFWDGPGIQNGHWFPGVSTTTSQITDRKPILNERGEPNGWYSTDGRYIYVDETVVVGADLNTFVGIGGFRFARDKNYLYYYGKIYNGNIIADPGTFTHIGGVFYKDSENVYVFSVDYAQAISADVKTFKSLNDEYYGKDSTRVFFGIDTLEGADPKSFVVLNDRYGKDTSHVYCMENIVEGADVATFVISPTSLWTGQDKNHKYLQGEIVE
;
A
#
# COMPACT_ATOMS: atom_id res chain seq x y z
N MET A 1 74.88 -6.20 -14.98
CA MET A 1 75.47 -4.87 -14.75
C MET A 1 74.74 -3.89 -15.66
N ASP A 2 73.42 -3.78 -15.54
CA ASP A 2 72.67 -3.13 -14.46
C ASP A 2 72.76 -1.61 -14.56
N GLU A 3 71.88 -1.03 -15.40
CA GLU A 3 71.38 0.31 -15.16
C GLU A 3 70.02 0.19 -14.45
N ALA A 4 69.95 0.82 -13.29
CA ALA A 4 68.81 0.83 -12.38
C ALA A 4 67.63 1.66 -12.93
N PRO A 5 66.39 1.33 -12.57
CA PRO A 5 65.19 1.99 -13.08
C PRO A 5 64.93 3.33 -12.37
N LYS A 6 64.55 4.35 -13.15
CA LYS A 6 64.06 5.64 -12.63
C LYS A 6 62.60 5.53 -12.19
N SER A 7 62.35 6.09 -11.01
CA SER A 7 61.09 6.24 -10.28
C SER A 7 59.90 6.72 -11.13
N PRO A 8 58.68 6.21 -10.89
CA PRO A 8 57.47 6.67 -11.56
C PRO A 8 56.99 8.02 -11.01
N GLU A 9 56.46 8.82 -11.94
CA GLU A 9 55.95 10.18 -11.81
C GLU A 9 54.65 10.20 -10.98
N ALA A 10 54.53 11.22 -10.11
CA ALA A 10 53.45 11.36 -9.12
C ALA A 10 52.10 11.70 -9.77
N ALA A 11 51.04 11.10 -9.25
CA ALA A 11 49.65 11.31 -9.68
C ALA A 11 49.19 12.78 -9.51
N PRO A 12 48.34 13.29 -10.41
CA PRO A 12 47.80 14.64 -10.29
C PRO A 12 46.88 14.75 -9.07
N THR A 13 47.05 15.85 -8.32
CA THR A 13 46.23 16.22 -7.16
C THR A 13 44.79 16.57 -7.57
N PRO A 14 43.76 16.20 -6.77
CA PRO A 14 42.38 16.53 -7.09
C PRO A 14 42.11 18.02 -6.86
N PRO A 15 41.26 18.67 -7.69
CA PRO A 15 40.86 20.04 -7.45
C PRO A 15 40.00 20.17 -6.19
N THR A 16 40.45 21.03 -5.29
CA THR A 16 39.72 21.56 -4.14
C THR A 16 38.65 22.56 -4.61
N SER A 17 37.40 22.13 -4.64
CA SER A 17 36.24 23.00 -4.35
C SER A 17 35.01 22.14 -4.08
N VAL A 18 34.60 22.06 -2.82
CA VAL A 18 33.28 21.55 -2.45
C VAL A 18 32.39 22.78 -2.31
N SER A 19 31.70 23.14 -3.38
CA SER A 19 30.49 23.94 -3.29
C SER A 19 29.47 23.16 -2.47
N LYS A 20 28.84 23.80 -1.50
CA LYS A 20 27.73 23.22 -0.72
C LYS A 20 26.57 23.00 -1.68
N ILE A 21 26.28 21.74 -1.99
CA ILE A 21 25.11 21.32 -2.78
C ILE A 21 23.89 21.29 -1.83
N PRO A 22 22.73 21.86 -2.21
CA PRO A 22 21.51 21.79 -1.39
C PRO A 22 20.99 20.34 -1.27
N LYS A 23 20.41 20.02 -0.12
CA LYS A 23 20.01 18.66 0.34
C LYS A 23 18.80 18.02 -0.38
N TYR A 24 18.50 18.37 -1.61
CA TYR A 24 17.36 17.80 -2.36
C TYR A 24 17.77 17.33 -3.76
N TRP A 25 18.63 16.30 -3.83
CA TRP A 25 19.01 15.66 -5.10
C TRP A 25 19.25 14.14 -4.93
N TRP A 26 18.28 13.43 -4.36
CA TRP A 26 18.18 11.95 -4.38
C TRP A 26 16.77 11.47 -4.76
N GLY A 27 16.13 12.17 -5.71
CA GLY A 27 14.74 11.91 -6.10
C GLY A 27 14.50 11.63 -7.58
N ILE A 28 15.53 11.46 -8.42
CA ILE A 28 15.36 11.14 -9.85
C ILE A 28 16.56 10.32 -10.36
N ALA A 29 16.56 9.01 -10.10
CA ALA A 29 17.21 7.93 -10.90
C ALA A 29 17.27 6.61 -10.09
N ALA A 30 16.13 6.05 -9.72
CA ALA A 30 16.05 4.65 -9.25
C ALA A 30 14.65 4.07 -9.49
N ALA A 31 14.14 4.21 -10.70
CA ALA A 31 13.09 3.37 -11.22
C ALA A 31 13.47 3.05 -12.66
N PHE A 32 13.44 1.76 -12.99
CA PHE A 32 13.95 1.11 -14.20
C PHE A 32 15.40 0.58 -14.12
N LEU A 33 15.47 -0.75 -14.22
CA LEU A 33 16.60 -1.61 -14.58
C LEU A 33 17.33 -2.36 -13.44
N VAL A 34 16.73 -3.46 -12.94
CA VAL A 34 17.41 -4.76 -12.83
C VAL A 34 16.40 -5.89 -13.09
N VAL A 35 16.24 -6.26 -14.36
CA VAL A 35 15.90 -7.63 -14.76
C VAL A 35 17.03 -8.10 -15.68
N VAL A 36 17.43 -9.35 -15.49
CA VAL A 36 18.47 -10.13 -16.19
C VAL A 36 19.91 -9.94 -15.66
N LEU A 37 20.32 -10.82 -14.74
CA LEU A 37 21.37 -11.85 -14.94
C LEU A 37 21.63 -12.60 -13.62
N ALA A 38 20.88 -13.67 -13.36
CA ALA A 38 21.35 -14.84 -12.62
C ALA A 38 20.51 -16.04 -13.05
N GLY A 39 20.88 -16.61 -14.20
CA GLY A 39 20.39 -17.93 -14.58
C GLY A 39 20.94 -18.98 -13.61
N SER A 40 20.10 -20.00 -13.38
CA SER A 40 20.46 -21.34 -12.92
C SER A 40 21.23 -21.45 -11.60
N THR A 41 20.54 -21.83 -10.52
CA THR A 41 20.61 -23.20 -9.98
C THR A 41 19.67 -23.36 -8.80
N SER A 42 18.73 -24.29 -8.93
CA SER A 42 18.03 -24.89 -7.82
C SER A 42 19.05 -25.54 -6.88
N ALA A 43 19.18 -25.03 -5.66
CA ALA A 43 19.85 -25.72 -4.58
C ALA A 43 19.07 -25.49 -3.29
N TYR A 44 18.41 -26.56 -2.86
CA TYR A 44 17.93 -26.80 -1.50
C TYR A 44 18.90 -26.19 -0.47
N TYR A 45 18.47 -25.15 0.23
CA TYR A 45 19.08 -24.74 1.50
C TYR A 45 18.09 -25.00 2.63
N PHE A 46 18.13 -26.23 3.16
CA PHE A 46 17.75 -26.49 4.55
C PHE A 46 18.76 -25.76 5.44
N SER A 47 18.48 -24.50 5.76
CA SER A 47 19.20 -23.75 6.77
C SER A 47 18.42 -23.85 8.08
N LYS A 48 19.03 -24.51 9.07
CA LYS A 48 18.55 -24.68 10.44
C LYS A 48 17.91 -23.40 11.00
N ASN A 49 16.58 -23.40 11.10
CA ASN A 49 15.80 -22.72 12.12
C ASN A 49 14.41 -23.34 12.10
N SER A 50 14.33 -24.58 12.57
CA SER A 50 13.06 -25.17 12.98
C SER A 50 12.46 -24.33 14.12
N PRO A 51 11.13 -24.23 14.25
CA PRO A 51 10.50 -23.60 15.42
C PRO A 51 11.02 -24.26 16.71
N PRO A 52 11.10 -23.52 17.83
CA PRO A 52 11.69 -24.03 19.06
C PRO A 52 11.00 -25.32 19.47
N SER A 53 11.82 -26.36 19.64
CA SER A 53 11.40 -27.64 20.19
C SER A 53 10.87 -27.42 21.60
N ILE A 54 9.65 -27.92 21.83
CA ILE A 54 9.07 -28.07 23.15
C ILE A 54 9.97 -29.03 23.93
N LEU A 55 10.66 -28.55 24.97
CA LEU A 55 10.95 -29.26 26.23
C LEU A 55 11.63 -28.30 27.24
N GLU A 56 10.79 -27.85 28.20
CA GLU A 56 11.04 -27.42 29.58
C GLU A 56 12.10 -26.35 29.94
N THR A 57 11.63 -25.22 30.50
CA THR A 57 11.87 -24.86 31.92
C THR A 57 11.00 -23.67 32.39
N SER A 58 10.17 -23.94 33.41
CA SER A 58 9.65 -23.05 34.47
C SER A 58 9.32 -21.57 34.17
N ARG A 59 8.08 -21.31 33.75
CA ARG A 59 7.10 -20.40 34.40
C ARG A 59 5.77 -20.63 33.70
N ALA A 60 4.70 -20.87 34.45
CA ALA A 60 3.35 -20.97 33.89
C ALA A 60 2.93 -19.59 33.35
N SER A 61 3.29 -19.31 32.10
CA SER A 61 2.57 -18.38 31.23
C SER A 61 1.60 -19.23 30.45
N SER A 62 0.30 -19.04 30.65
CA SER A 62 -0.73 -19.70 29.85
C SER A 62 -0.71 -19.09 28.44
N THR A 63 0.26 -19.47 27.62
CA THR A 63 0.26 -19.12 26.21
C THR A 63 -0.58 -20.15 25.47
N VAL A 64 -1.73 -19.72 24.95
CA VAL A 64 -2.54 -20.55 24.04
C VAL A 64 -1.63 -20.99 22.87
N PRO A 65 -1.53 -22.31 22.60
CA PRO A 65 -0.63 -22.81 21.57
C PRO A 65 -1.15 -22.42 20.17
N TRP A 66 -0.21 -22.23 19.25
CA TRP A 66 -0.50 -22.16 17.82
C TRP A 66 -0.86 -23.55 17.31
N ILE A 67 -2.04 -23.70 16.72
CA ILE A 67 -2.55 -24.97 16.21
C ILE A 67 -2.48 -24.94 14.68
N PRO A 68 -1.63 -25.75 14.02
CA PRO A 68 -1.62 -25.84 12.56
C PRO A 68 -2.98 -26.31 12.03
N LEU A 69 -3.48 -25.64 11.00
CA LEU A 69 -4.77 -25.96 10.36
C LEU A 69 -4.62 -26.93 9.17
N SER A 70 -3.40 -27.43 8.94
CA SER A 70 -3.05 -28.43 7.94
C SER A 70 -2.04 -29.40 8.54
N GLN A 71 -2.22 -30.70 8.26
CA GLN A 71 -1.30 -31.76 8.70
C GLN A 71 -0.05 -31.85 7.82
N THR A 72 -0.12 -31.33 6.59
CA THR A 72 0.91 -31.54 5.57
C THR A 72 1.78 -30.30 5.34
N ASN A 73 1.24 -29.10 5.58
CA ASN A 73 2.00 -27.85 5.46
C ASN A 73 1.44 -26.75 6.38
N SER A 74 2.20 -26.36 7.39
CA SER A 74 1.78 -25.42 8.42
C SER A 74 2.02 -23.96 7.98
N ILE A 75 1.19 -23.45 7.07
CA ILE A 75 1.16 -22.01 6.75
C ILE A 75 -0.06 -21.27 7.32
N PHE A 76 -1.13 -22.00 7.65
CA PHE A 76 -2.30 -21.46 8.35
C PHE A 76 -2.36 -22.03 9.76
N PHE A 77 -2.71 -21.18 10.73
CA PHE A 77 -2.74 -21.53 12.14
C PHE A 77 -3.97 -20.95 12.83
N GLU A 78 -4.50 -21.68 13.80
CA GLU A 78 -5.43 -21.13 14.78
C GLU A 78 -4.68 -20.74 16.05
N LYS A 79 -5.00 -19.57 16.59
CA LYS A 79 -4.65 -19.17 17.95
C LYS A 79 -5.75 -18.29 18.51
N GLU A 80 -6.14 -18.52 19.76
CA GLU A 80 -7.11 -17.68 20.47
C GLU A 80 -8.43 -17.49 19.69
N ARG A 81 -8.88 -18.53 18.98
CA ARG A 81 -10.07 -18.51 18.09
C ARG A 81 -9.97 -17.47 16.97
N LYS A 82 -8.78 -17.31 16.41
CA LYS A 82 -8.50 -16.51 15.22
C LYS A 82 -7.63 -17.31 14.28
N VAL A 83 -7.75 -17.03 13.00
CA VAL A 83 -6.96 -17.68 11.94
C VAL A 83 -5.85 -16.74 11.51
N TYR A 84 -4.65 -17.28 11.39
CA TYR A 84 -3.46 -16.57 10.97
C TYR A 84 -2.81 -17.29 9.78
N VAL A 85 -2.10 -16.52 8.97
CA VAL A 85 -1.29 -16.99 7.86
C VAL A 85 0.16 -16.56 8.05
N LEU A 86 1.08 -17.43 7.68
CA LEU A 86 2.50 -17.09 7.64
C LEU A 86 2.82 -16.30 6.36
N VAL A 87 3.40 -15.11 6.51
CA VAL A 87 3.93 -14.26 5.43
C VAL A 87 5.46 -14.24 5.56
N GLU A 88 6.21 -14.14 4.46
CA GLU A 88 7.64 -14.50 4.41
C GLU A 88 8.52 -13.95 5.58
N GLN A 89 9.37 -14.83 6.09
CA GLN A 89 10.51 -14.63 7.01
C GLN A 89 10.30 -13.97 8.38
N THR A 90 9.22 -13.24 8.71
CA THR A 90 9.09 -12.70 10.09
C THR A 90 7.69 -12.45 10.68
N TRP A 91 6.57 -12.52 9.96
CA TRP A 91 5.28 -12.11 10.57
C TRP A 91 4.07 -12.99 10.20
N GLU A 92 3.24 -13.24 11.21
CA GLU A 92 1.95 -13.92 11.16
C GLU A 92 0.87 -12.84 10.96
N GLU A 93 0.07 -12.95 9.90
CA GLU A 93 -1.04 -12.01 9.65
C GLU A 93 -2.36 -12.66 10.01
N GLU A 94 -3.20 -11.97 10.78
CA GLU A 94 -4.57 -12.41 11.05
C GLU A 94 -5.41 -12.31 9.78
N ILE A 95 -6.11 -13.38 9.42
CA ILE A 95 -7.15 -13.34 8.38
C ILE A 95 -8.43 -12.84 9.06
N VAL A 96 -8.57 -11.52 9.13
CA VAL A 96 -9.68 -10.87 9.83
C VAL A 96 -11.03 -11.37 9.29
N ASN A 97 -11.94 -11.70 10.21
CA ASN A 97 -13.26 -12.30 9.98
C ASN A 97 -13.29 -13.73 9.42
N ALA A 98 -12.15 -14.43 9.32
CA ALA A 98 -12.17 -15.86 9.07
C ALA A 98 -12.82 -16.60 10.26
N ASP A 99 -13.67 -17.59 9.95
CA ASP A 99 -14.31 -18.44 10.96
C ASP A 99 -13.37 -19.60 11.32
N PRO A 100 -12.74 -19.59 12.51
CA PRO A 100 -11.75 -20.60 12.89
C PRO A 100 -12.35 -22.00 13.06
N LEU A 101 -13.65 -22.12 13.37
CA LEU A 101 -14.31 -23.40 13.63
C LEU A 101 -14.58 -24.18 12.35
N THR A 102 -14.71 -23.46 11.23
CA THR A 102 -15.03 -24.04 9.92
C THR A 102 -13.89 -23.87 8.92
N PHE A 103 -12.75 -23.30 9.34
CA PHE A 103 -11.59 -23.10 8.50
C PHE A 103 -10.93 -24.43 8.16
N VAL A 104 -10.80 -24.71 6.87
CA VAL A 104 -10.22 -25.94 6.33
C VAL A 104 -9.22 -25.57 5.24
N VAL A 105 -8.03 -26.17 5.35
CA VAL A 105 -7.03 -26.17 4.28
C VAL A 105 -7.15 -27.50 3.54
N PRO A 106 -7.27 -27.53 2.20
CA PRO A 106 -7.25 -28.76 1.43
C PRO A 106 -5.90 -29.48 1.62
N ASP A 107 -5.90 -30.56 2.41
CA ASP A 107 -4.70 -31.35 2.75
C ASP A 107 -4.42 -32.47 1.73
N GLU A 108 -5.12 -32.47 0.60
CA GLU A 108 -5.02 -33.56 -0.36
C GLU A 108 -3.75 -33.46 -1.21
N ASN A 109 -3.00 -34.57 -1.27
CA ASN A 109 -1.93 -34.77 -2.23
C ASN A 109 -2.55 -34.99 -3.61
N ILE A 110 -2.93 -33.92 -4.28
CA ILE A 110 -3.56 -34.01 -5.60
C ILE A 110 -2.46 -34.26 -6.64
N GLY A 111 -2.33 -35.50 -7.11
CA GLY A 111 -1.41 -35.86 -8.20
C GLY A 111 0.09 -35.83 -7.84
N GLY A 112 0.47 -35.94 -6.56
CA GLY A 112 1.88 -35.95 -6.14
C GLY A 112 2.49 -34.55 -5.94
N ARG A 113 1.70 -33.49 -6.09
CA ARG A 113 2.14 -32.10 -5.99
C ARG A 113 1.60 -31.46 -4.72
N ARG A 114 2.48 -30.71 -4.04
CA ARG A 114 2.22 -30.26 -2.66
C ARG A 114 1.43 -28.95 -2.57
N LEU A 115 1.18 -28.20 -3.63
CA LEU A 115 0.78 -26.77 -3.53
C LEU A 115 -0.72 -26.49 -3.34
N ALA A 116 -1.59 -27.50 -3.20
CA ALA A 116 -3.02 -27.31 -2.92
C ALA A 116 -3.31 -26.55 -1.60
N TYR A 117 -2.34 -26.48 -0.68
CA TYR A 117 -2.42 -25.71 0.57
C TYR A 117 -2.50 -24.19 0.37
N MET A 118 -2.35 -23.67 -0.84
CA MET A 118 -2.49 -22.23 -1.11
C MET A 118 -3.93 -21.75 -1.02
N TYR A 119 -4.88 -22.68 -1.14
CA TYR A 119 -6.29 -22.40 -0.91
C TYR A 119 -6.67 -22.77 0.52
N ALA A 120 -7.64 -22.05 1.05
CA ALA A 120 -8.36 -22.44 2.26
C ALA A 120 -9.82 -22.02 2.12
N LYS A 121 -10.70 -22.57 2.94
CA LYS A 121 -12.08 -22.09 3.00
C LYS A 121 -12.63 -22.18 4.40
N ASP A 122 -13.58 -21.32 4.69
CA ASP A 122 -14.45 -21.46 5.84
C ASP A 122 -15.92 -21.51 5.39
N LYS A 123 -16.87 -21.42 6.32
CA LYS A 123 -18.29 -21.41 5.98
C LYS A 123 -18.75 -20.16 5.20
N ASN A 124 -17.93 -19.13 5.09
CA ASN A 124 -18.26 -17.82 4.51
C ASN A 124 -17.52 -17.55 3.20
N ASN A 125 -16.26 -17.98 3.10
CA ASN A 125 -15.33 -17.56 2.04
C ASN A 125 -14.40 -18.69 1.59
N VAL A 126 -13.92 -18.54 0.36
CA VAL A 126 -12.73 -19.22 -0.13
C VAL A 126 -11.58 -18.21 -0.18
N TYR A 127 -10.43 -18.64 0.32
CA TYR A 127 -9.22 -17.87 0.44
C TYR A 127 -8.14 -18.43 -0.50
N TYR A 128 -7.36 -17.54 -1.10
CA TYR A 128 -6.15 -17.85 -1.82
C TYR A 128 -4.99 -17.05 -1.23
N ARG A 129 -3.88 -17.72 -0.93
CA ARG A 129 -2.63 -17.07 -0.50
C ARG A 129 -1.69 -16.97 -1.70
N SER A 130 -1.31 -15.76 -2.08
CA SER A 130 -0.32 -15.51 -3.13
C SER A 130 1.04 -16.11 -2.76
N ILE A 131 1.67 -16.84 -3.68
CA ILE A 131 3.08 -17.28 -3.52
C ILE A 131 4.07 -16.14 -3.68
N ILE A 132 3.71 -15.08 -4.42
CA ILE A 132 4.63 -13.98 -4.72
C ILE A 132 4.67 -13.00 -3.55
N SER A 133 3.49 -12.60 -3.07
CA SER A 133 3.38 -11.57 -2.03
C SER A 133 3.08 -12.13 -0.63
N GLY A 134 2.67 -13.39 -0.52
CA GLY A 134 2.20 -13.97 0.73
C GLY A 134 0.81 -13.49 1.18
N GLU A 135 0.25 -12.49 0.51
CA GLU A 135 -1.06 -11.94 0.83
C GLU A 135 -2.18 -12.94 0.66
N VAL A 136 -3.14 -12.92 1.58
CA VAL A 136 -4.41 -13.63 1.46
C VAL A 136 -5.44 -12.77 0.73
N ARG A 137 -6.13 -13.38 -0.22
CA ARG A 137 -7.24 -12.81 -0.98
C ARG A 137 -8.46 -13.69 -0.84
N VAL A 138 -9.64 -13.08 -0.86
CA VAL A 138 -10.91 -13.81 -0.96
C VAL A 138 -11.26 -13.96 -2.43
N ILE A 139 -11.62 -15.17 -2.84
CA ILE A 139 -12.09 -15.45 -4.19
C ILE A 139 -13.58 -15.09 -4.23
N PRO A 140 -13.98 -13.98 -4.87
CA PRO A 140 -15.38 -13.63 -4.96
C PRO A 140 -16.13 -14.70 -5.77
N GLU A 141 -17.41 -14.88 -5.46
CA GLU A 141 -18.34 -15.78 -6.19
C GLU A 141 -18.04 -17.28 -6.14
N ALA A 142 -17.02 -17.71 -5.40
CA ALA A 142 -16.72 -19.12 -5.20
C ALA A 142 -17.89 -19.87 -4.53
N ASP A 143 -18.30 -20.99 -5.13
CA ASP A 143 -19.30 -21.87 -4.54
C ASP A 143 -18.65 -22.71 -3.43
N LEU A 144 -18.86 -22.32 -2.18
CA LEU A 144 -18.23 -22.91 -0.98
C LEU A 144 -18.37 -24.43 -0.88
N ILE A 145 -19.49 -24.96 -1.40
CA ILE A 145 -19.83 -26.39 -1.31
C ILE A 145 -19.01 -27.19 -2.33
N SER A 146 -19.01 -26.75 -3.59
CA SER A 146 -18.38 -27.48 -4.70
C SER A 146 -16.93 -27.06 -4.99
N PHE A 147 -16.44 -25.99 -4.34
CA PHE A 147 -15.06 -25.54 -4.52
C PHE A 147 -14.05 -26.61 -4.10
N GLN A 148 -13.14 -26.89 -5.03
CA GLN A 148 -12.04 -27.82 -4.88
C GLN A 148 -10.79 -27.32 -5.62
N ALA A 149 -9.62 -27.49 -5.01
CA ALA A 149 -8.36 -27.36 -5.73
C ALA A 149 -8.25 -28.52 -6.75
N VAL A 150 -7.67 -28.25 -7.91
CA VAL A 150 -7.52 -29.23 -9.00
C VAL A 150 -6.04 -29.44 -9.27
N ALA A 151 -5.61 -30.69 -9.43
CA ALA A 151 -4.27 -30.96 -9.95
C ALA A 151 -4.24 -30.73 -11.46
N GLY A 152 -3.45 -29.76 -11.90
CA GLY A 152 -3.15 -29.49 -13.30
C GLY A 152 -1.65 -29.51 -13.59
N GLN A 153 -1.25 -29.12 -14.81
CA GLN A 153 0.16 -28.83 -15.10
C GLN A 153 0.69 -27.66 -14.27
N ASP A 154 -0.20 -26.75 -13.87
CA ASP A 154 0.09 -25.64 -12.96
C ASP A 154 -0.51 -25.85 -11.59
N ASP A 155 0.23 -25.41 -10.59
CA ASP A 155 0.00 -25.70 -9.19
C ASP A 155 -0.99 -24.75 -8.49
N PHE A 156 -1.71 -23.93 -9.27
CA PHE A 156 -2.60 -22.87 -8.77
C PHE A 156 -4.03 -22.99 -9.29
N THR A 157 -4.44 -24.14 -9.83
CA THR A 157 -5.79 -24.28 -10.41
C THR A 157 -6.81 -24.77 -9.39
N ALA A 158 -8.00 -24.18 -9.43
CA ALA A 158 -9.15 -24.62 -8.64
C ALA A 158 -10.42 -24.55 -9.50
N GLN A 159 -11.47 -25.22 -9.07
CA GLN A 159 -12.77 -25.14 -9.74
C GLN A 159 -13.90 -25.30 -8.73
N ASP A 160 -15.06 -24.81 -9.10
CA ASP A 160 -16.33 -25.15 -8.47
C ASP A 160 -17.36 -25.52 -9.55
N LYS A 161 -18.63 -25.71 -9.16
CA LYS A 161 -19.69 -26.12 -10.10
C LYS A 161 -19.97 -25.09 -11.21
N ASN A 162 -19.59 -23.84 -11.02
CA ASN A 162 -19.83 -22.73 -11.94
C ASN A 162 -18.52 -22.32 -12.65
N HIS A 163 -17.41 -22.22 -11.92
CA HIS A 163 -16.21 -21.51 -12.36
C HIS A 163 -14.93 -22.38 -12.35
N ARG A 164 -13.94 -22.01 -13.17
CA ARG A 164 -12.53 -22.39 -12.97
C ARG A 164 -11.70 -21.17 -12.60
N TYR A 165 -10.73 -21.40 -11.75
CA TYR A 165 -9.84 -20.39 -11.19
C TYR A 165 -8.38 -20.73 -11.48
N LEU A 166 -7.61 -19.69 -11.78
CA LEU A 166 -6.15 -19.70 -11.68
C LEU A 166 -5.79 -18.71 -10.57
N ALA A 167 -5.22 -19.20 -9.47
CA ALA A 167 -5.08 -18.41 -8.25
C ALA A 167 -6.44 -17.85 -7.78
N ASP A 168 -6.54 -16.54 -7.59
CA ASP A 168 -7.77 -15.82 -7.25
C ASP A 168 -8.57 -15.36 -8.47
N TRP A 169 -8.13 -15.66 -9.70
CA TRP A 169 -8.75 -15.17 -10.93
C TRP A 169 -9.68 -16.19 -11.55
N ILE A 170 -10.90 -15.76 -11.90
CA ILE A 170 -11.82 -16.54 -12.72
C ILE A 170 -11.28 -16.58 -14.15
N ILE A 171 -10.94 -17.78 -14.61
CA ILE A 171 -10.50 -18.03 -16.00
C ILE A 171 -11.61 -18.64 -16.86
N CYS A 172 -12.70 -19.10 -16.24
CA CYS A 172 -13.91 -19.59 -16.89
C CYS A 172 -15.13 -19.32 -15.99
N GLU A 173 -16.12 -18.61 -16.52
CA GLU A 173 -17.36 -18.24 -15.82
C GLU A 173 -18.46 -19.31 -15.88
N ASP A 174 -18.33 -20.31 -16.76
CA ASP A 174 -19.31 -21.39 -16.87
C ASP A 174 -18.67 -22.68 -17.37
N VAL A 175 -18.32 -23.54 -16.42
CA VAL A 175 -17.64 -24.82 -16.70
C VAL A 175 -18.48 -25.81 -17.49
N THR A 176 -19.79 -25.57 -17.63
CA THR A 176 -20.68 -26.41 -18.44
C THR A 176 -20.60 -26.08 -19.93
N LYS A 177 -20.04 -24.92 -20.29
CA LYS A 177 -19.84 -24.52 -21.68
C LYS A 177 -18.57 -25.14 -22.26
N LYS A 178 -18.67 -25.62 -23.50
CA LYS A 178 -17.53 -26.14 -24.28
C LYS A 178 -16.38 -25.15 -24.41
N THR A 179 -16.63 -23.85 -24.30
CA THR A 179 -15.61 -22.79 -24.35
C THR A 179 -14.61 -22.87 -23.19
N CYS A 180 -14.93 -23.63 -22.14
CA CYS A 180 -14.05 -23.89 -21.01
C CYS A 180 -13.33 -25.25 -21.07
N GLU A 181 -13.55 -26.03 -22.13
CA GLU A 181 -12.73 -27.19 -22.48
C GLU A 181 -11.50 -26.65 -23.22
N PHE A 182 -10.28 -26.94 -22.73
CA PHE A 182 -8.96 -26.43 -23.16
C PHE A 182 -8.46 -25.15 -22.49
N TRP A 183 -7.91 -25.29 -21.27
CA TRP A 183 -6.89 -24.38 -20.72
C TRP A 183 -5.93 -25.20 -19.85
N ASP A 184 -4.93 -25.82 -20.46
CA ASP A 184 -3.75 -26.35 -19.76
C ASP A 184 -2.70 -25.23 -19.68
N GLY A 185 -2.93 -24.28 -18.77
CA GLY A 185 -1.89 -23.35 -18.30
C GLY A 185 -1.33 -22.31 -19.29
N PRO A 186 -0.35 -21.48 -18.85
CA PRO A 186 0.42 -20.63 -19.74
C PRO A 186 1.33 -21.50 -20.62
N GLY A 187 0.84 -21.84 -21.80
CA GLY A 187 1.53 -22.69 -22.78
C GLY A 187 1.83 -21.98 -24.10
N ILE A 188 2.86 -22.48 -24.80
CA ILE A 188 3.18 -22.12 -26.18
C ILE A 188 2.30 -22.95 -27.11
N GLN A 189 1.51 -22.28 -27.97
CA GLN A 189 0.84 -22.93 -29.09
C GLN A 189 1.56 -22.55 -30.39
N ASN A 190 2.01 -23.53 -31.18
CA ASN A 190 2.73 -23.32 -32.44
C ASN A 190 3.97 -22.40 -32.37
N GLY A 191 4.73 -22.43 -31.26
CA GLY A 191 5.94 -21.63 -31.12
C GLY A 191 5.71 -20.16 -30.70
N HIS A 192 4.47 -19.75 -30.41
CA HIS A 192 4.14 -18.43 -29.90
C HIS A 192 3.74 -18.47 -28.42
N TRP A 193 4.34 -17.60 -27.61
CA TRP A 193 3.97 -17.37 -26.20
C TRP A 193 2.72 -16.49 -26.15
N PHE A 194 1.66 -16.98 -25.52
CA PHE A 194 0.42 -16.23 -25.34
C PHE A 194 0.31 -15.79 -23.87
N PRO A 195 0.35 -14.48 -23.57
CA PRO A 195 -0.10 -14.00 -22.27
C PRO A 195 -1.60 -14.28 -22.22
N GLY A 196 -2.01 -15.12 -21.28
CA GLY A 196 -3.39 -15.48 -21.05
C GLY A 196 -4.22 -14.26 -20.68
N VAL A 197 -4.88 -13.65 -21.65
CA VAL A 197 -5.91 -12.65 -21.40
C VAL A 197 -7.17 -13.14 -22.09
N SER A 198 -8.04 -13.79 -21.33
CA SER A 198 -9.46 -13.79 -21.69
C SER A 198 -10.00 -12.41 -21.30
N THR A 199 -10.02 -11.50 -22.28
CA THR A 199 -10.71 -10.21 -22.18
C THR A 199 -12.22 -10.44 -22.26
N THR A 200 -12.78 -10.99 -21.20
CA THR A 200 -14.12 -10.61 -20.78
C THR A 200 -14.04 -10.54 -19.27
N THR A 201 -13.52 -9.41 -18.77
CA THR A 201 -14.08 -8.83 -17.55
C THR A 201 -15.57 -8.77 -17.82
N SER A 202 -16.33 -9.79 -17.41
CA SER A 202 -17.77 -9.62 -17.25
C SER A 202 -17.86 -8.34 -16.44
N GLN A 203 -18.40 -7.34 -17.12
CA GLN A 203 -18.55 -6.00 -16.62
C GLN A 203 -19.15 -6.15 -15.24
N ILE A 204 -18.33 -5.91 -14.21
CA ILE A 204 -18.74 -5.85 -12.81
C ILE A 204 -19.61 -4.59 -12.70
N THR A 205 -20.80 -4.63 -13.30
CA THR A 205 -21.63 -3.46 -13.60
C THR A 205 -22.69 -3.22 -12.55
N ASP A 206 -22.90 -4.19 -11.66
CA ASP A 206 -23.90 -4.11 -10.60
C ASP A 206 -23.33 -3.65 -9.25
N ARG A 207 -22.01 -3.42 -9.15
CA ARG A 207 -21.42 -2.89 -7.92
C ARG A 207 -21.83 -1.44 -7.71
N LYS A 208 -22.31 -1.14 -6.51
CA LYS A 208 -22.67 0.21 -6.07
C LYS A 208 -21.44 0.89 -5.47
N PRO A 209 -21.25 2.20 -5.70
CA PRO A 209 -20.15 2.92 -5.07
C PRO A 209 -20.34 2.96 -3.55
N ILE A 210 -19.23 2.85 -2.81
CA ILE A 210 -19.20 3.19 -1.39
C ILE A 210 -19.17 4.72 -1.25
N LEU A 211 -19.97 5.21 -0.32
CA LEU A 211 -20.09 6.64 -0.06
C LEU A 211 -19.02 7.11 0.93
N ASN A 212 -18.64 8.37 0.79
CA ASN A 212 -17.80 9.08 1.73
C ASN A 212 -18.62 9.68 2.88
N GLU A 213 -17.95 10.38 3.80
CA GLU A 213 -18.59 10.99 4.96
C GLU A 213 -19.61 12.10 4.62
N ARG A 214 -19.57 12.63 3.40
CA ARG A 214 -20.53 13.60 2.88
C ARG A 214 -21.70 12.94 2.13
N GLY A 215 -21.72 11.61 2.05
CA GLY A 215 -22.73 10.86 1.30
C GLY A 215 -22.51 10.83 -0.21
N GLU A 216 -21.31 11.18 -0.68
CA GLU A 216 -20.95 11.23 -2.10
C GLU A 216 -20.16 9.96 -2.48
N PRO A 217 -20.21 9.48 -3.74
CA PRO A 217 -19.35 8.39 -4.20
C PRO A 217 -17.88 8.72 -3.94
N ASN A 218 -17.17 7.85 -3.22
CA ASN A 218 -15.76 8.06 -2.89
C ASN A 218 -14.82 7.88 -4.10
N GLY A 219 -15.23 7.06 -5.07
CA GLY A 219 -14.49 6.81 -6.32
C GLY A 219 -13.50 5.66 -6.27
N TRP A 220 -13.14 5.14 -5.10
CA TRP A 220 -12.15 4.05 -4.95
C TRP A 220 -12.75 2.71 -4.54
N TYR A 221 -13.88 2.75 -3.84
CA TYR A 221 -14.49 1.56 -3.25
C TYR A 221 -15.89 1.31 -3.80
N SER A 222 -16.24 0.03 -3.93
CA SER A 222 -17.55 -0.41 -4.40
C SER A 222 -18.02 -1.68 -3.68
N THR A 223 -19.31 -2.02 -3.79
CA THR A 223 -19.88 -3.21 -3.17
C THR A 223 -20.97 -3.84 -4.01
N ASP A 224 -21.03 -5.17 -4.01
CA ASP A 224 -22.15 -5.97 -4.54
C ASP A 224 -23.21 -6.31 -3.47
N GLY A 225 -23.05 -5.79 -2.25
CA GLY A 225 -23.89 -6.11 -1.09
C GLY A 225 -23.44 -7.33 -0.29
N ARG A 226 -22.36 -8.01 -0.70
CA ARG A 226 -21.71 -9.09 0.06
C ARG A 226 -20.27 -8.73 0.43
N TYR A 227 -19.53 -8.15 -0.52
CA TYR A 227 -18.14 -7.77 -0.36
C TYR A 227 -17.93 -6.29 -0.61
N ILE A 228 -16.91 -5.74 0.03
CA ILE A 228 -16.34 -4.45 -0.34
C ILE A 228 -15.16 -4.72 -1.27
N TYR A 229 -15.04 -3.90 -2.30
CA TYR A 229 -13.96 -3.98 -3.28
C TYR A 229 -13.21 -2.66 -3.35
N VAL A 230 -11.90 -2.74 -3.49
CA VAL A 230 -11.07 -1.67 -4.03
C VAL A 230 -10.58 -2.13 -5.39
N ASP A 231 -10.81 -1.31 -6.42
CA ASP A 231 -10.62 -1.73 -7.81
C ASP A 231 -11.33 -3.09 -8.06
N GLU A 232 -10.59 -4.15 -8.36
CA GLU A 232 -11.12 -5.50 -8.60
C GLU A 232 -10.97 -6.46 -7.41
N THR A 233 -10.31 -6.05 -6.32
CA THR A 233 -9.95 -6.92 -5.20
C THR A 233 -10.87 -6.76 -4.00
N VAL A 234 -11.25 -7.86 -3.35
CA VAL A 234 -12.02 -7.85 -2.10
C VAL A 234 -11.17 -7.27 -0.96
N VAL A 235 -11.74 -6.33 -0.21
CA VAL A 235 -11.18 -5.81 1.04
C VAL A 235 -11.40 -6.84 2.15
N VAL A 236 -10.39 -7.67 2.38
CA VAL A 236 -10.44 -8.75 3.39
C VAL A 236 -10.63 -8.14 4.79
N GLY A 237 -11.61 -8.66 5.53
CA GLY A 237 -11.89 -8.23 6.90
C GLY A 237 -12.79 -6.99 7.04
N ALA A 238 -13.23 -6.36 5.95
CA ALA A 238 -14.14 -5.21 6.00
C ALA A 238 -15.51 -5.56 6.63
N ASP A 239 -15.97 -4.73 7.57
CA ASP A 239 -17.36 -4.74 8.04
C ASP A 239 -18.24 -3.94 7.07
N LEU A 240 -18.97 -4.66 6.21
CA LEU A 240 -19.86 -4.12 5.18
C LEU A 240 -20.84 -3.05 5.70
N ASN A 241 -21.35 -3.19 6.93
CA ASN A 241 -22.40 -2.31 7.45
C ASN A 241 -21.86 -0.98 7.95
N THR A 242 -20.57 -0.92 8.29
CA THR A 242 -19.93 0.26 8.86
C THR A 242 -18.82 0.84 7.98
N PHE A 243 -18.58 0.23 6.81
CA PHE A 243 -17.54 0.64 5.88
C PHE A 243 -17.87 2.00 5.22
N VAL A 244 -16.93 2.93 5.32
CA VAL A 244 -17.02 4.28 4.76
C VAL A 244 -15.74 4.58 3.99
N GLY A 245 -15.88 5.04 2.75
CA GLY A 245 -14.74 5.44 1.93
C GLY A 245 -14.26 6.83 2.32
N ILE A 246 -12.99 6.98 2.71
CA ILE A 246 -12.42 8.28 3.07
C ILE A 246 -11.79 8.92 1.82
N GLY A 247 -12.08 10.20 1.60
CA GLY A 247 -11.57 10.95 0.45
C GLY A 247 -10.03 11.03 0.43
N GLY A 248 -9.45 11.41 -0.71
CA GLY A 248 -8.00 11.55 -0.86
C GLY A 248 -7.30 10.23 -1.23
N PHE A 249 -6.32 9.82 -0.44
CA PHE A 249 -5.34 8.75 -0.71
C PHE A 249 -5.91 7.33 -0.56
N ARG A 250 -7.09 7.04 -1.13
CA ARG A 250 -7.75 5.71 -1.07
C ARG A 250 -7.91 5.14 0.34
N PHE A 251 -8.08 6.01 1.33
CA PHE A 251 -8.40 5.57 2.67
C PHE A 251 -9.85 5.09 2.74
N ALA A 252 -10.11 4.19 3.67
CA ALA A 252 -11.45 3.86 4.11
C ALA A 252 -11.38 3.49 5.60
N ARG A 253 -12.54 3.35 6.23
CA ARG A 253 -12.64 2.90 7.61
C ARG A 253 -13.88 2.06 7.79
N ASP A 254 -13.85 1.17 8.76
CA ASP A 254 -15.04 0.60 9.35
C ASP A 254 -15.04 0.86 10.87
N LYS A 255 -15.93 0.23 11.62
CA LYS A 255 -16.00 0.41 13.08
C LYS A 255 -14.75 -0.05 13.85
N ASN A 256 -13.88 -0.86 13.24
CA ASN A 256 -12.74 -1.51 13.89
C ASN A 256 -11.40 -1.04 13.31
N TYR A 257 -11.33 -0.80 12.01
CA TYR A 257 -10.07 -0.64 11.29
C TYR A 257 -10.08 0.54 10.32
N LEU A 258 -8.90 1.12 10.13
CA LEU A 258 -8.58 1.91 8.95
C LEU A 258 -8.06 1.01 7.85
N TYR A 259 -8.39 1.38 6.61
CA TYR A 259 -7.95 0.70 5.41
C TYR A 259 -7.21 1.68 4.50
N TYR A 260 -6.11 1.22 3.91
CA TYR A 260 -5.36 1.92 2.88
C TYR A 260 -5.19 0.99 1.69
N TYR A 261 -5.68 1.41 0.51
CA TYR A 261 -5.71 0.55 -0.68
C TYR A 261 -6.37 -0.83 -0.42
N GLY A 262 -7.44 -0.84 0.38
CA GLY A 262 -8.17 -2.06 0.74
C GLY A 262 -7.43 -3.05 1.65
N LYS A 263 -6.30 -2.66 2.24
CA LYS A 263 -5.61 -3.41 3.29
C LYS A 263 -5.79 -2.73 4.63
N ILE A 264 -5.86 -3.49 5.72
CA ILE A 264 -5.82 -2.91 7.07
C ILE A 264 -4.55 -2.09 7.21
N TYR A 265 -4.70 -0.82 7.58
CA TYR A 265 -3.60 0.11 7.69
C TYR A 265 -2.82 -0.16 8.99
N ASN A 266 -1.62 -0.70 8.84
CA ASN A 266 -0.66 -0.96 9.93
C ASN A 266 0.57 -0.04 9.83
N GLY A 267 0.37 1.21 9.39
CA GLY A 267 1.46 2.17 9.23
C GLY A 267 1.82 2.90 10.53
N ASN A 268 2.56 4.00 10.39
CA ASN A 268 3.15 4.71 11.53
C ASN A 268 2.16 5.57 12.32
N ILE A 269 0.96 5.84 11.79
CA ILE A 269 -0.07 6.58 12.52
C ILE A 269 -1.02 5.61 13.22
N ILE A 270 -1.33 5.91 14.48
CA ILE A 270 -2.40 5.27 15.23
C ILE A 270 -3.52 6.31 15.28
N ALA A 271 -4.64 5.99 14.64
CA ALA A 271 -5.77 6.89 14.50
C ALA A 271 -7.07 6.16 14.82
N ASP A 272 -8.04 6.87 15.39
CA ASP A 272 -9.36 6.32 15.73
C ASP A 272 -10.22 6.13 14.47
N PRO A 273 -10.54 4.89 14.06
CA PRO A 273 -11.42 4.63 12.91
C PRO A 273 -12.83 5.17 13.08
N GLY A 274 -13.29 5.43 14.31
CA GLY A 274 -14.63 5.98 14.56
C GLY A 274 -14.78 7.42 14.05
N THR A 275 -13.70 8.21 14.14
CA THR A 275 -13.71 9.65 13.88
C THR A 275 -12.73 10.10 12.79
N PHE A 276 -11.95 9.18 12.22
CA PHE A 276 -10.99 9.48 11.15
C PHE A 276 -11.65 9.99 9.87
N THR A 277 -11.24 11.17 9.42
CA THR A 277 -11.82 11.87 8.27
C THR A 277 -10.77 12.63 7.45
N HIS A 278 -11.09 12.85 6.18
CA HIS A 278 -10.29 13.69 5.27
C HIS A 278 -10.78 15.14 5.34
N ILE A 279 -9.86 16.07 5.60
CA ILE A 279 -10.19 17.50 5.76
C ILE A 279 -9.65 18.38 4.62
N GLY A 280 -8.97 17.80 3.64
CA GLY A 280 -8.49 18.48 2.42
C GLY A 280 -6.99 18.31 2.21
N GLY A 281 -6.56 18.26 0.93
CA GLY A 281 -5.17 18.05 0.56
C GLY A 281 -4.59 16.78 1.20
N VAL A 282 -3.38 16.91 1.76
CA VAL A 282 -2.69 15.87 2.54
C VAL A 282 -3.22 15.68 3.96
N PHE A 283 -4.20 16.46 4.41
CA PHE A 283 -4.59 16.49 5.82
C PHE A 283 -5.79 15.60 6.13
N TYR A 284 -5.64 14.83 7.21
CA TYR A 284 -6.66 14.00 7.83
C TYR A 284 -6.73 14.35 9.31
N LYS A 285 -7.79 13.95 9.99
CA LYS A 285 -7.88 14.05 11.45
C LYS A 285 -8.76 12.99 12.02
N ASP A 286 -8.60 12.72 13.30
CA ASP A 286 -9.62 12.09 14.13
C ASP A 286 -10.09 13.08 15.22
N SER A 287 -10.73 12.62 16.29
CA SER A 287 -11.17 13.49 17.37
C SER A 287 -10.03 14.10 18.20
N GLU A 288 -8.82 13.55 18.15
CA GLU A 288 -7.71 13.88 19.04
C GLU A 288 -6.46 14.39 18.32
N ASN A 289 -6.25 14.00 17.06
CA ASN A 289 -5.02 14.28 16.31
C ASN A 289 -5.31 14.77 14.89
N VAL A 290 -4.36 15.53 14.34
CA VAL A 290 -4.29 15.86 12.91
C VAL A 290 -3.15 15.07 12.30
N TYR A 291 -3.39 14.50 11.13
CA TYR A 291 -2.45 13.70 10.39
C TYR A 291 -2.15 14.31 9.04
N VAL A 292 -0.93 14.12 8.58
CA VAL A 292 -0.49 14.44 7.23
C VAL A 292 -0.15 13.12 6.55
N PHE A 293 -0.76 12.90 5.41
CA PHE A 293 -0.52 11.73 4.59
C PHE A 293 -0.13 12.14 3.18
N SER A 294 1.00 11.63 2.71
CA SER A 294 1.49 11.75 1.35
C SER A 294 1.95 10.37 0.87
N VAL A 295 2.40 10.30 -0.39
CA VAL A 295 3.01 9.06 -0.92
C VAL A 295 4.25 8.65 -0.12
N ASP A 296 4.99 9.63 0.42
CA ASP A 296 6.30 9.42 1.02
C ASP A 296 6.25 9.30 2.55
N TYR A 297 5.21 9.83 3.20
CA TYR A 297 5.14 9.85 4.66
C TYR A 297 3.70 9.90 5.19
N ALA A 298 3.53 9.36 6.40
CA ALA A 298 2.32 9.43 7.19
C ALA A 298 2.70 9.80 8.63
N GLN A 299 2.23 10.94 9.13
CA GLN A 299 2.63 11.45 10.43
C GLN A 299 1.52 12.24 11.14
N ALA A 300 1.44 12.09 12.46
CA ALA A 300 0.64 12.98 13.31
C ALA A 300 1.42 14.29 13.55
N ILE A 301 0.75 15.43 13.37
CA ILE A 301 1.30 16.74 13.65
C ILE A 301 0.72 17.31 14.94
N SER A 302 1.54 18.04 15.69
CA SER A 302 1.05 18.79 16.85
C SER A 302 0.27 20.00 16.36
N ALA A 303 -1.05 19.88 16.24
CA ALA A 303 -1.97 20.92 15.79
C ALA A 303 -3.21 20.98 16.69
N ASP A 304 -3.85 22.15 16.80
CA ASP A 304 -5.16 22.23 17.47
C ASP A 304 -6.26 21.65 16.56
N VAL A 305 -6.61 20.39 16.82
CA VAL A 305 -7.59 19.59 16.05
C VAL A 305 -8.95 20.27 15.89
N LYS A 306 -9.37 21.08 16.87
CA LYS A 306 -10.68 21.73 16.86
C LYS A 306 -10.72 22.90 15.88
N THR A 307 -9.61 23.60 15.73
CA THR A 307 -9.51 24.80 14.88
C THR A 307 -8.76 24.54 13.57
N PHE A 308 -8.11 23.39 13.43
CA PHE A 308 -7.37 23.03 12.24
C PHE A 308 -8.26 22.90 11.01
N LYS A 309 -7.79 23.46 9.90
CA LYS A 309 -8.40 23.34 8.58
C LYS A 309 -7.33 23.30 7.50
N SER A 310 -7.58 22.50 6.47
CA SER A 310 -6.89 22.66 5.18
C SER A 310 -7.29 24.01 4.58
N LEU A 311 -6.34 24.66 3.89
CA LEU A 311 -6.56 25.92 3.21
C LEU A 311 -6.98 25.76 1.74
N ASN A 312 -7.61 24.62 1.42
CA ASN A 312 -8.04 24.24 0.07
C ASN A 312 -6.91 24.23 -0.97
N ASP A 313 -5.72 23.87 -0.51
CA ASP A 313 -4.55 23.56 -1.30
C ASP A 313 -4.07 22.15 -0.95
N GLU A 314 -3.21 21.57 -1.79
CA GLU A 314 -2.68 20.23 -1.60
C GLU A 314 -1.87 20.12 -0.29
N TYR A 315 -1.13 21.17 0.13
CA TYR A 315 -0.18 21.09 1.26
C TYR A 315 -0.35 22.12 2.38
N TYR A 316 -1.05 23.24 2.18
CA TYR A 316 -1.22 24.24 3.25
C TYR A 316 -2.39 23.96 4.20
N GLY A 317 -2.14 24.09 5.49
CA GLY A 317 -3.13 23.99 6.56
C GLY A 317 -2.89 25.04 7.65
N LYS A 318 -3.89 25.32 8.47
CA LYS A 318 -3.71 26.18 9.65
C LYS A 318 -4.61 25.80 10.81
N ASP A 319 -4.13 26.03 12.02
CA ASP A 319 -4.94 26.12 13.23
C ASP A 319 -5.11 27.58 13.67
N SER A 320 -5.66 27.82 14.86
CA SER A 320 -5.87 29.17 15.40
C SER A 320 -4.58 29.94 15.72
N THR A 321 -3.43 29.26 15.79
CA THR A 321 -2.15 29.77 16.28
C THR A 321 -0.98 29.59 15.31
N ARG A 322 -1.05 28.62 14.38
CA ARG A 322 0.04 28.26 13.47
C ARG A 322 -0.46 27.97 12.05
N VAL A 323 0.45 28.15 11.11
CA VAL A 323 0.31 27.75 9.70
C VAL A 323 1.28 26.61 9.42
N PHE A 324 0.86 25.68 8.57
CA PHE A 324 1.60 24.46 8.26
C PHE A 324 1.72 24.28 6.75
N PHE A 325 2.82 23.67 6.32
CA PHE A 325 3.01 23.12 4.98
C PHE A 325 3.38 21.64 5.14
N GLY A 326 2.45 20.74 4.80
CA GLY A 326 2.58 19.33 5.13
C GLY A 326 2.82 19.13 6.62
N ILE A 327 3.94 18.50 6.98
CA ILE A 327 4.33 18.22 8.37
C ILE A 327 5.00 19.40 9.07
N ASP A 328 5.46 20.40 8.31
CA ASP A 328 6.26 21.50 8.83
C ASP A 328 5.39 22.66 9.29
N THR A 329 5.82 23.33 10.37
CA THR A 329 5.23 24.58 10.83
C THR A 329 5.96 25.74 10.19
N LEU A 330 5.24 26.71 9.62
CA LEU A 330 5.83 27.93 9.07
C LEU A 330 6.20 28.88 10.22
N GLU A 331 7.50 29.05 10.45
CA GLU A 331 7.98 29.95 11.49
C GLU A 331 7.60 31.42 11.20
N GLY A 332 7.11 32.11 12.23
CA GLY A 332 6.73 33.52 12.14
C GLY A 332 5.44 33.81 11.36
N ALA A 333 4.77 32.80 10.82
CA ALA A 333 3.56 33.00 10.02
C ALA A 333 2.37 33.45 10.88
N ASP A 334 1.59 34.43 10.41
CA ASP A 334 0.34 34.84 11.04
C ASP A 334 -0.87 34.09 10.45
N PRO A 335 -1.49 33.14 11.17
CA PRO A 335 -2.63 32.38 10.66
C PRO A 335 -3.85 33.25 10.31
N LYS A 336 -3.98 34.45 10.90
CA LYS A 336 -5.14 35.32 10.64
C LYS A 336 -5.06 35.96 9.26
N SER A 337 -3.87 36.39 8.86
CA SER A 337 -3.64 37.07 7.58
C SER A 337 -3.06 36.16 6.48
N PHE A 338 -2.65 34.94 6.80
CA PHE A 338 -2.08 34.01 5.83
C PHE A 338 -3.04 33.67 4.69
N VAL A 339 -2.55 33.84 3.46
CA VAL A 339 -3.21 33.50 2.20
C VAL A 339 -2.31 32.58 1.38
N VAL A 340 -2.92 31.54 0.81
CA VAL A 340 -2.25 30.67 -0.16
C VAL A 340 -2.28 31.35 -1.52
N LEU A 341 -1.15 31.40 -2.21
CA LEU A 341 -1.04 31.96 -3.56
C LEU A 341 -1.10 30.84 -4.62
N ASN A 342 -0.40 29.73 -4.39
CA ASN A 342 -0.50 28.46 -5.14
C ASN A 342 0.03 27.30 -4.27
N ASP A 343 0.17 26.12 -4.85
CA ASP A 343 0.62 24.86 -4.22
C ASP A 343 2.04 24.91 -3.59
N ARG A 344 2.77 26.01 -3.79
CA ARG A 344 4.13 26.23 -3.28
C ARG A 344 4.24 27.52 -2.50
N TYR A 345 3.62 28.61 -2.93
CA TYR A 345 3.75 29.92 -2.31
C TYR A 345 2.55 30.30 -1.47
N GLY A 346 2.84 30.84 -0.29
CA GLY A 346 1.88 31.52 0.58
C GLY A 346 2.46 32.84 1.08
N LYS A 347 1.63 33.69 1.67
CA LYS A 347 2.10 34.92 2.31
C LYS A 347 1.17 35.34 3.43
N ASP A 348 1.70 36.07 4.39
CA ASP A 348 0.92 36.85 5.33
C ASP A 348 1.23 38.35 5.16
N THR A 349 0.94 39.18 6.15
CA THR A 349 1.24 40.62 6.08
C THR A 349 2.73 40.96 6.21
N SER A 350 3.56 40.03 6.67
CA SER A 350 4.95 40.24 7.08
C SER A 350 5.96 39.48 6.23
N HIS A 351 5.60 38.30 5.73
CA HIS A 351 6.49 37.41 5.01
C HIS A 351 5.82 36.77 3.79
N VAL A 352 6.66 36.43 2.79
CA VAL A 352 6.32 35.48 1.72
C VAL A 352 6.99 34.15 2.06
N TYR A 353 6.29 33.05 1.79
CA TYR A 353 6.74 31.70 2.05
C TYR A 353 6.77 30.92 0.74
N CYS A 354 7.82 30.12 0.54
CA CYS A 354 7.90 29.07 -0.46
C CYS A 354 8.01 27.74 0.28
N MET A 355 6.92 26.98 0.24
CA MET A 355 6.68 25.77 1.02
C MET A 355 6.80 26.10 2.52
N GLU A 356 7.70 25.43 3.23
CA GLU A 356 7.96 25.66 4.65
C GLU A 356 8.88 26.85 4.93
N ASN A 357 9.56 27.41 3.91
CA ASN A 357 10.63 28.39 4.09
C ASN A 357 10.18 29.83 3.82
N ILE A 358 10.72 30.79 4.56
CA ILE A 358 10.57 32.22 4.28
C ILE A 358 11.39 32.57 3.02
N VAL A 359 10.80 33.36 2.13
CA VAL A 359 11.46 33.90 0.95
C VAL A 359 12.21 35.17 1.34
N GLU A 360 13.50 35.04 1.59
CA GLU A 360 14.34 36.13 2.08
C GLU A 360 14.41 37.30 1.09
N GLY A 361 14.27 38.52 1.62
CA GLY A 361 14.31 39.75 0.83
C GLY A 361 13.05 40.06 0.01
N ALA A 362 11.99 39.23 0.09
CA ALA A 362 10.74 39.46 -0.62
C ALA A 362 10.03 40.75 -0.18
N ASP A 363 9.62 41.56 -1.16
CA ASP A 363 8.66 42.63 -0.95
C ASP A 363 7.23 42.07 -0.97
N VAL A 364 6.71 41.77 0.23
CA VAL A 364 5.38 41.16 0.43
C VAL A 364 4.27 41.93 -0.31
N ALA A 365 4.35 43.26 -0.36
CA ALA A 365 3.31 44.10 -0.95
C ALA A 365 3.20 43.94 -2.47
N THR A 366 4.33 43.70 -3.15
CA THR A 366 4.39 43.60 -4.62
C THR A 366 4.62 42.18 -5.14
N PHE A 367 4.83 41.21 -4.25
CA PHE A 367 5.05 39.82 -4.63
C PHE A 367 3.86 39.20 -5.37
N VAL A 368 4.15 38.59 -6.53
CA VAL A 368 3.21 37.86 -7.39
C VAL A 368 3.82 36.56 -7.87
N ILE A 369 2.99 35.52 -7.99
CA ILE A 369 3.39 34.22 -8.55
C ILE A 369 3.29 34.21 -10.08
N SER A 370 4.06 33.34 -10.73
CA SER A 370 3.93 33.10 -12.16
C SER A 370 2.66 32.29 -12.47
N PRO A 371 1.88 32.66 -13.51
CA PRO A 371 0.72 31.88 -13.93
C PRO A 371 1.10 30.56 -14.63
N THR A 372 2.36 30.40 -15.05
CA THR A 372 2.82 29.23 -15.83
C THR A 372 3.77 28.32 -15.06
N SER A 373 4.13 28.68 -13.83
CA SER A 373 5.07 27.91 -13.02
C SER A 373 4.73 28.01 -11.55
N LEU A 374 4.60 26.85 -10.90
CA LEU A 374 4.39 26.78 -9.45
C LEU A 374 5.63 27.21 -8.66
N TRP A 375 6.80 27.24 -9.30
CA TRP A 375 8.10 27.45 -8.62
C TRP A 375 8.61 28.87 -8.70
N THR A 376 8.02 29.72 -9.54
CA THR A 376 8.54 31.07 -9.75
C THR A 376 7.60 32.14 -9.21
N GLY A 377 8.20 33.13 -8.56
CA GLY A 377 7.56 34.36 -8.11
C GLY A 377 8.42 35.56 -8.47
N GLN A 378 7.87 36.76 -8.35
CA GLN A 378 8.61 37.99 -8.52
C GLN A 378 7.98 39.09 -7.68
N ASP A 379 8.79 40.07 -7.31
CA ASP A 379 8.33 41.32 -6.75
C ASP A 379 8.95 42.50 -7.51
N LYS A 380 8.83 43.71 -6.97
CA LYS A 380 9.37 44.93 -7.60
C LYS A 380 10.91 44.97 -7.68
N ASN A 381 11.60 44.19 -6.85
CA ASN A 381 13.05 44.19 -6.69
C ASN A 381 13.70 42.96 -7.34
N HIS A 382 13.06 41.79 -7.25
CA HIS A 382 13.67 40.51 -7.53
C HIS A 382 12.73 39.54 -8.26
N LYS A 383 13.33 38.59 -9.00
CA LYS A 383 12.67 37.34 -9.41
C LYS A 383 13.16 36.19 -8.57
N TYR A 384 12.28 35.24 -8.32
CA TYR A 384 12.49 34.10 -7.44
C TYR A 384 12.25 32.78 -8.16
N LEU A 385 13.11 31.80 -7.90
CA LEU A 385 12.91 30.40 -8.25
C LEU A 385 13.08 29.56 -6.98
N GLN A 386 12.03 28.82 -6.61
CA GLN A 386 12.00 28.02 -5.37
C GLN A 386 12.30 28.85 -4.11
N GLY A 387 11.85 30.11 -4.07
CA GLY A 387 12.12 31.03 -2.96
C GLY A 387 13.51 31.68 -2.98
N GLU A 388 14.38 31.36 -3.94
CA GLU A 388 15.71 31.94 -4.05
C GLU A 388 15.75 33.04 -5.12
N ILE A 389 16.47 34.13 -4.85
CA ILE A 389 16.64 35.25 -5.79
C ILE A 389 17.48 34.78 -7.00
N VAL A 390 16.97 35.04 -8.21
CA VAL A 390 17.65 34.70 -9.47
C VAL A 390 17.93 35.89 -10.39
N GLU A 391 17.21 37.00 -10.24
CA GLU A 391 17.38 38.23 -11.03
C GLU A 391 17.01 39.46 -10.22
#